data_AF-A0A7K4IV89-F1
#
_entry.id   AF-A0A7K4IV89-F1
#
_cell.length_a   1.000
_cell.length_b   1.000
_cell.length_c   1.000
_cell.angle_alpha   90.00
_cell.angle_beta   90.00
_cell.angle_gamma   90.00
#
_symmetry.space_group_name_H-M   'P 1'
#
loop_
_entity.id
_entity.type
_entity.pdbx_description
1 polymer ?
#
loop_
_entity_poly.entity_id
_entity_poly.type
_entity_poly.pdbx_seq_one_letter_code
_entity_poly.pdbx_strand_id
1 'polypeptide(L)' 'RYEEHEHNCYTYALAFINSILATQGKQPISKSEFTEKFVIPQTKKASKYITVHRELTANDFYIVPLPDIQKQC' A
#
# COMPACT_ATOMS: atom_id res chain seq x y z
N ARG A 1 -26.77 9.30 8.02
CA ARG A 1 -26.36 9.43 6.59
C ARG A 1 -24.84 9.25 6.56
N TYR A 2 -24.31 8.42 5.65
CA TYR A 2 -22.86 8.22 5.50
C TYR A 2 -22.25 9.39 4.70
N GLU A 3 -21.13 9.92 5.18
CA GLU A 3 -20.36 11.04 4.61
C GLU A 3 -19.01 10.46 4.17
N GLU A 4 -18.82 10.20 2.88
CA GLU A 4 -17.66 9.46 2.39
C GLU A 4 -16.32 10.13 2.74
N HIS A 5 -16.28 11.46 2.84
CA HIS A 5 -15.06 12.20 3.14
C HIS A 5 -14.69 12.15 4.63
N GLU A 6 -15.66 11.91 5.50
CA GLU A 6 -15.49 11.93 6.96
C GLU A 6 -15.60 10.54 7.59
N HIS A 7 -16.26 9.60 6.92
CA HIS A 7 -16.59 8.26 7.44
C HIS A 7 -15.98 7.14 6.62
N ASN A 8 -14.78 7.32 6.07
CA ASN A 8 -14.09 6.28 5.31
C ASN A 8 -13.04 5.54 6.16
N CYS A 9 -12.49 4.47 5.59
CA CYS A 9 -11.43 3.69 6.22
C CYS A 9 -10.19 4.53 6.55
N TYR A 10 -9.92 5.58 5.77
CA TYR A 10 -8.79 6.47 5.98
C TYR A 10 -8.95 7.32 7.24
N THR A 11 -10.10 7.99 7.40
CA THR A 11 -10.39 8.83 8.57
C THR A 11 -10.47 7.98 9.84
N TYR A 12 -11.06 6.78 9.75
CA TYR A 12 -11.06 5.82 10.85
C TYR A 12 -9.64 5.40 11.26
N ALA A 13 -8.80 4.96 10.33
CA ALA A 13 -7.45 4.49 10.64
C ALA A 13 -6.58 5.60 11.25
N LEU A 14 -6.68 6.81 10.70
CA LEU A 14 -5.97 7.98 11.22
C LEU A 14 -6.43 8.34 12.65
N ALA A 15 -7.74 8.35 12.88
CA ALA A 15 -8.30 8.62 14.21
C ALA A 15 -7.82 7.58 15.23
N PHE A 16 -7.88 6.29 14.88
CA PHE A 16 -7.41 5.20 15.72
C PHE A 16 -5.93 5.34 16.12
N ILE A 17 -5.06 5.60 15.13
CA ILE A 17 -3.63 5.81 15.38
C ILE A 17 -3.40 7.02 16.30
N ASN A 18 -4.09 8.13 16.04
CA ASN A 18 -3.97 9.34 16.86
C ASN A 18 -4.49 9.13 18.28
N SER A 19 -5.53 8.32 18.49
CA SER A 19 -5.96 7.91 19.84
C SER A 19 -4.86 7.14 20.57
N ILE A 20 -4.19 6.20 19.90
CA ILE A 20 -3.06 5.46 20.51
C ILE A 20 -1.88 6.40 20.80
N LEU A 21 -1.53 7.31 19.88
CA LEU A 21 -0.45 8.28 20.11
C LEU A 21 -0.75 9.17 21.31
N ALA A 22 -1.99 9.63 21.47
CA ALA A 22 -2.42 10.41 22.62
C ALA A 22 -2.24 9.63 23.94
N THR A 23 -2.62 8.34 23.98
CA THR A 23 -2.39 7.50 25.17
C THR A 23 -0.91 7.29 25.50
N GLN A 24 -0.03 7.43 24.51
CA GLN A 24 1.42 7.35 24.68
C GLN A 24 2.08 8.72 24.95
N GLY A 25 1.29 9.80 25.09
CA GLY A 25 1.81 11.16 25.27
C GLY A 25 2.52 11.73 24.03
N LYS A 26 2.27 11.16 22.85
CA LYS A 26 2.86 11.59 21.57
C LYS A 26 1.89 12.53 20.84
N GLN A 27 2.47 13.38 19.99
CA GLN A 27 1.67 14.28 19.15
C GLN A 27 0.89 13.49 18.08
N PRO A 28 -0.35 13.89 17.77
CA PRO A 28 -1.11 13.31 16.68
C PRO A 28 -0.45 13.65 15.34
N ILE A 29 -0.58 12.75 14.37
CA ILE A 29 -0.10 12.94 13.01
C ILE A 29 -1.20 13.50 12.11
N SER A 30 -0.80 14.33 11.16
CA SER A 30 -1.73 14.94 10.19
C SER A 30 -2.13 13.94 9.09
N LYS A 31 -3.17 14.29 8.32
CA LYS A 31 -3.54 13.56 7.11
C LYS A 31 -2.36 13.45 6.12
N SER A 32 -1.64 14.54 5.87
CA SER A 32 -0.48 14.53 4.96
C SER A 32 0.60 13.57 5.43
N GLU A 33 0.96 13.68 6.72
CA GLU A 33 2.02 12.87 7.31
C GLU A 33 1.67 11.38 7.32
N PHE A 34 0.41 11.04 7.65
CA PHE A 34 -0.07 9.67 7.58
C PHE A 34 -0.01 9.12 6.14
N THR A 35 -0.44 9.92 5.16
CA THR A 35 -0.41 9.54 3.75
C THR A 35 1.02 9.30 3.26
N GLU A 36 1.93 10.22 3.57
CA GLU A 36 3.34 10.14 3.14
C GLU A 36 4.06 8.95 3.76
N LYS A 37 3.86 8.70 5.06
CA LYS A 37 4.59 7.65 5.79
C LYS A 37 4.02 6.25 5.56
N PHE A 38 2.70 6.10 5.46
CA PHE A 38 2.06 4.78 5.51
C PHE A 38 1.32 4.42 4.22
N VAL A 39 0.68 5.37 3.54
CA VAL A 39 -0.16 5.08 2.37
C VAL A 39 0.67 5.03 1.09
N ILE A 40 1.42 6.09 0.79
CA ILE A 40 2.20 6.23 -0.45
C ILE A 40 3.17 5.07 -0.68
N PRO A 41 3.93 4.58 0.31
CA PRO A 41 4.86 3.46 0.07
C PRO A 41 4.15 2.20 -0.42
N GLN A 42 2.98 1.89 0.13
CA GLN A 42 2.21 0.70 -0.24
C GLN A 42 1.52 0.88 -1.59
N THR A 43 0.95 2.06 -1.85
CA THR A 43 0.30 2.35 -3.14
C THR A 43 1.29 2.42 -4.30
N LYS A 44 2.53 2.86 -4.06
CA LYS A 44 3.63 2.76 -5.05
C LYS A 44 3.93 1.31 -5.43
N LYS A 45 3.96 0.39 -4.47
CA LYS A 45 4.15 -1.05 -4.73
C LYS A 45 2.97 -1.62 -5.53
N ALA A 46 1.75 -1.29 -5.12
CA ALA A 46 0.54 -1.70 -5.83
C ALA A 46 0.52 -1.16 -7.27
N SER A 47 0.90 0.09 -7.48
CA SER A 47 0.99 0.73 -8.81
C SER A 47 1.90 -0.05 -9.75
N LYS A 48 3.11 -0.42 -9.31
CA LYS A 48 4.04 -1.24 -10.11
C LYS A 48 3.40 -2.57 -10.54
N TYR A 49 2.76 -3.26 -9.59
CA TYR A 49 2.11 -4.55 -9.88
C TYR A 49 0.94 -4.39 -10.85
N ILE A 50 0.09 -3.39 -10.64
CA ILE A 50 -1.05 -3.08 -11.51
C ILE A 50 -0.57 -2.80 -12.93
N THR A 51 0.50 -2.01 -13.10
CA THR A 51 1.07 -1.71 -14.42
C THR A 51 1.53 -2.98 -15.12
N VAL A 52 2.33 -3.82 -14.46
CA VAL A 52 2.82 -5.08 -15.04
C VAL A 52 1.64 -6.01 -15.38
N HIS A 53 0.69 -6.18 -14.46
CA HIS A 53 -0.49 -7.01 -14.68
C HIS A 53 -1.29 -6.56 -15.91
N ARG A 54 -1.53 -5.24 -16.03
CA ARG A 54 -2.25 -4.67 -17.17
C ARG A 54 -1.52 -4.97 -18.48
N GLU A 55 -0.21 -4.79 -18.52
CA GLU A 55 0.60 -5.05 -19.71
C GLU A 55 0.57 -6.52 -20.13
N LEU A 56 0.69 -7.44 -19.15
CA LEU A 56 0.59 -8.89 -19.38
C LEU A 56 -0.82 -9.32 -19.80
N THR A 57 -1.86 -8.63 -19.35
CA THR A 57 -3.24 -8.94 -19.75
C THR A 57 -3.55 -8.44 -21.17
N ALA A 58 -2.94 -7.33 -21.57
CA ALA A 58 -3.19 -6.70 -22.86
C ALA A 58 -2.40 -7.32 -24.03
N ASN A 59 -1.30 -8.02 -23.75
CA ASN A 59 -0.40 -8.55 -24.76
C ASN A 59 -0.08 -10.03 -24.50
N ASP A 60 0.14 -10.79 -25.57
CA ASP A 60 0.69 -12.15 -25.45
C ASP A 60 2.14 -12.12 -24.99
N PHE A 61 2.50 -13.01 -24.07
CA PHE A 61 3.86 -13.18 -23.59
C PHE A 61 4.20 -14.67 -23.45
N TYR A 62 5.49 -15.00 -23.57
CA TYR A 62 6.00 -16.34 -23.33
C TYR A 62 6.99 -16.31 -22.18
N ILE A 63 6.88 -17.28 -21.26
CA ILE A 63 7.82 -17.44 -20.15
C ILE A 63 8.90 -18.41 -20.59
N VAL A 64 10.15 -17.95 -20.66
CA VAL A 64 11.29 -18.82 -20.95
C VAL A 64 11.65 -19.58 -19.66
N PRO A 65 11.70 -20.93 -19.69
CA PRO A 65 12.23 -21.68 -18.56
C PRO A 65 13.69 -21.29 -18.34
N LEU A 66 14.00 -20.81 -17.14
CA LEU A 66 15.40 -20.65 -16.74
C LEU A 66 16.02 -22.05 -16.61
N PRO A 67 17.25 -22.27 -17.10
CA PRO A 67 17.95 -23.53 -16.87
C PRO A 67 18.04 -23.74 -15.35
N ASP A 68 17.70 -24.96 -14.90
CA ASP A 68 17.83 -25.33 -13.50
C ASP A 68 19.25 -25.02 -13.05
N ILE A 69 19.42 -24.00 -12.20
CA ILE A 69 20.67 -23.80 -11.48
C ILE A 69 20.73 -24.98 -10.52
N GLN A 70 21.33 -26.07 -10.99
CA GLN A 70 21.69 -27.21 -10.16
C GLN A 70 22.45 -26.65 -8.96
N LYS A 71 21.79 -26.63 -7.81
CA LYS A 71 22.44 -26.38 -6.53
C LYS A 71 23.44 -27.52 -6.36
N GLN A 72 24.69 -27.27 -6.70
CA GLN A 72 25.78 -28.15 -6.39
C GLN A 72 25.98 -28.07 -4.87
N CYS A 73 25.58 -29.13 -4.18
CA CYS A 73 25.86 -29.36 -2.77
C CYS A 73 27.36 -29.41 -2.51
#